data_AF-A0A495JQ86-F1
#
_entry.id   AF-A0A495JQ86-F1
#
_cell.length_a   1.000
_cell.length_b   1.000
_cell.length_c   1.000
_cell.angle_alpha   90.00
_cell.angle_beta   90.00
_cell.angle_gamma   90.00
#
_symmetry.space_group_name_H-M   'P 1'
#
loop_
_entity.id
_entity.type
_entity.pdbx_description
1 polymer ?
#
loop_
_entity_poly.entity_id
_entity_poly.type
_entity_poly.pdbx_seq_one_letter_code
_entity_poly.pdbx_strand_id
1 'polypeptide(L)'
;MHPGLIPLLDWLIAQASPPALNSDDAADRAWQEQQDATRTVVRIADFPSAAFAAWRRPESRDAPYLAGLIPQPVEHSLIDHDIRVTGDAFGLSREWLSQHDGRCDIHVLQDDQGRRLEVVNVNATRVEARFGTDMIYYHEPTKSFVLVQYKRLDPHKRSTRVDDRLLRQLDRLEELTRLSGTPERPAEWRLGKDPCFLKLAYWPAGYDSPSLKGLTPGMYLPVSYVRLLLADDCTLGSRTGSQARLLGYDQVERHLVNTQFIELVKHGLTGTVGTSVTQLRNLVMRRVEEGRSVVLARESSNESNRERAKRTRSRGTKARRYAHQTHPQDPLF
;
A
#
# COMPACT_ATOMS: atom_id res chain seq x y z
N MET A 1 -16.82 -30.12 -18.91
CA MET A 1 -15.85 -29.47 -18.01
C MET A 1 -16.58 -28.98 -16.77
N HIS A 2 -16.03 -29.22 -15.58
CA HIS A 2 -16.65 -28.75 -14.34
C HIS A 2 -16.53 -27.21 -14.26
N PRO A 3 -17.62 -26.45 -14.05
CA PRO A 3 -17.59 -24.98 -14.12
C PRO A 3 -16.63 -24.31 -13.11
N GLY A 4 -16.32 -24.97 -11.99
CA GLY A 4 -15.34 -24.48 -11.00
C GLY A 4 -13.86 -24.74 -11.34
N LEU A 5 -13.55 -25.56 -12.36
CA LEU A 5 -12.17 -25.92 -12.71
C LEU A 5 -11.47 -24.81 -13.51
N ILE A 6 -12.21 -24.06 -14.34
CA ILE A 6 -11.66 -23.01 -15.21
C ILE A 6 -11.09 -21.84 -14.38
N PRO A 7 -11.82 -21.24 -13.42
CA PRO A 7 -11.27 -20.16 -12.59
C PRO A 7 -10.06 -20.59 -11.74
N LEU A 8 -10.04 -21.85 -11.29
CA LEU A 8 -8.91 -22.42 -10.55
C LEU A 8 -7.67 -22.58 -11.45
N LEU A 9 -7.85 -23.07 -12.67
CA LEU A 9 -6.77 -23.19 -13.64
C LEU A 9 -6.21 -21.83 -14.02
N ASP A 10 -7.06 -20.84 -14.31
CA ASP A 10 -6.62 -19.47 -14.63
C ASP A 10 -5.83 -18.84 -13.48
N TRP A 11 -6.30 -19.01 -12.25
CA TRP A 11 -5.60 -18.55 -11.05
C TRP A 11 -4.23 -19.23 -10.88
N LEU A 12 -4.16 -20.56 -11.06
CA LEU A 12 -2.91 -21.32 -10.96
C LEU A 12 -1.92 -20.95 -12.07
N ILE A 13 -2.39 -20.76 -13.31
CA ILE A 13 -1.54 -20.35 -14.44
C ILE A 13 -0.95 -18.96 -14.19
N ALA A 14 -1.78 -17.99 -13.79
CA ALA A 14 -1.30 -16.65 -13.47
C ALA A 14 -0.33 -16.63 -12.28
N GLN A 15 -0.48 -17.56 -11.34
CA GLN A 15 0.47 -17.73 -10.25
C GLN A 15 1.78 -18.41 -10.71
N ALA A 16 1.70 -19.39 -11.61
CA ALA A 16 2.87 -20.15 -12.08
C ALA A 16 3.74 -19.34 -13.06
N SER A 17 3.15 -18.42 -13.80
CA SER A 17 3.83 -17.59 -14.80
C SER A 17 3.33 -16.15 -14.71
N PRO A 18 3.68 -15.43 -13.63
CA PRO A 18 3.27 -14.03 -13.50
C PRO A 18 3.88 -13.21 -14.65
N PRO A 19 3.13 -12.25 -15.24
CA PRO A 19 3.69 -11.37 -16.24
C PRO A 19 4.89 -10.59 -15.70
N ALA A 20 5.94 -10.49 -16.50
CA ALA A 20 7.07 -9.62 -16.18
C ALA A 20 6.65 -8.14 -16.24
N LEU A 21 7.17 -7.33 -15.31
CA LEU A 21 6.96 -5.89 -15.26
C LEU A 21 8.28 -5.18 -15.57
N ASN A 22 8.32 -4.47 -16.69
CA ASN A 22 9.50 -3.74 -17.16
C ASN A 22 9.66 -2.42 -16.39
N SER A 23 10.79 -2.24 -15.70
CA SER A 23 11.07 -1.01 -14.95
C SER A 23 11.28 0.24 -15.82
N ASP A 24 11.47 0.09 -17.13
CA ASP A 24 11.59 1.21 -18.08
C ASP A 24 10.22 1.73 -18.54
N ASP A 25 9.18 0.90 -18.47
CA ASP A 25 7.80 1.27 -18.82
C ASP A 25 7.10 1.97 -17.64
N ALA A 26 6.42 3.08 -17.93
CA ALA A 26 5.78 3.90 -16.90
C ALA A 26 4.61 3.19 -16.19
N ALA A 27 3.83 2.38 -16.91
CA ALA A 27 2.70 1.64 -16.35
C ALA A 27 3.19 0.49 -15.49
N ASP A 28 4.21 -0.22 -15.96
CA ASP A 28 4.83 -1.29 -15.19
C ASP A 28 5.49 -0.79 -13.91
N ARG A 29 6.18 0.37 -13.94
CA ARG A 29 6.67 1.01 -12.71
C ARG A 29 5.56 1.32 -11.72
N ALA A 30 4.44 1.86 -12.20
CA ALA A 30 3.29 2.16 -11.34
C ALA A 30 2.69 0.88 -10.75
N TRP A 31 2.50 -0.17 -11.55
CA TRP A 31 2.00 -1.45 -11.08
C TRP A 31 2.96 -2.14 -10.09
N GLN A 32 4.27 -2.04 -10.28
CA GLN A 32 5.25 -2.55 -9.31
C GLN A 32 5.11 -1.87 -7.94
N GLU A 33 4.99 -0.53 -7.91
CA GLU A 33 4.80 0.21 -6.66
C GLU A 33 3.47 -0.15 -5.99
N GLN A 34 2.38 -0.20 -6.75
CA GLN A 34 1.05 -0.55 -6.26
C GLN A 34 0.97 -2.01 -5.77
N GLN A 35 1.64 -2.93 -6.47
CA GLN A 35 1.78 -4.33 -6.05
C GLN A 35 2.47 -4.41 -4.69
N ASP A 36 3.59 -3.70 -4.54
CA ASP A 36 4.38 -3.74 -3.32
C ASP A 36 3.63 -3.09 -2.14
N ALA A 37 2.92 -1.99 -2.38
CA ALA A 37 2.00 -1.39 -1.43
C ALA A 37 0.88 -2.36 -1.00
N THR A 38 0.22 -3.02 -1.97
CA THR A 38 -0.83 -4.01 -1.73
C THR A 38 -0.32 -5.18 -0.89
N ARG A 39 0.84 -5.73 -1.24
CA ARG A 39 1.46 -6.83 -0.48
C ARG A 39 1.86 -6.41 0.93
N THR A 40 2.28 -5.16 1.11
CA THR A 40 2.64 -4.60 2.42
C THR A 40 1.41 -4.52 3.33
N VAL A 41 0.29 -3.94 2.85
CA VAL A 41 -0.94 -3.82 3.66
C VAL A 41 -1.55 -5.18 4.01
N VAL A 42 -1.52 -6.15 3.10
CA VAL A 42 -2.01 -7.52 3.35
C VAL A 42 -1.21 -8.20 4.47
N ARG A 43 0.11 -7.97 4.52
CA ARG A 43 0.98 -8.50 5.58
C ARG A 43 0.78 -7.79 6.92
N ILE A 44 0.55 -6.48 6.90
CA ILE A 44 0.21 -5.71 8.10
C ILE A 44 -1.09 -6.24 8.72
N ALA A 45 -2.11 -6.48 7.90
CA ALA A 45 -3.41 -7.00 8.34
C ALA A 45 -3.42 -8.52 8.66
N ASP A 46 -2.28 -9.20 8.48
CA ASP A 46 -2.12 -10.64 8.75
C ASP A 46 -3.08 -11.52 7.93
N PHE A 47 -3.34 -11.13 6.67
CA PHE A 47 -4.09 -11.93 5.70
C PHE A 47 -3.15 -12.74 4.79
N PRO A 48 -3.58 -13.89 4.25
CA PRO A 48 -2.74 -14.72 3.40
C PRO A 48 -2.34 -14.00 2.11
N SER A 49 -1.02 -13.85 1.87
CA SER A 49 -0.52 -13.21 0.65
C SER A 49 -0.88 -13.99 -0.63
N ALA A 50 -1.26 -15.26 -0.51
CA ALA A 50 -1.72 -16.08 -1.63
C ALA A 50 -2.97 -15.50 -2.31
N ALA A 51 -3.84 -14.80 -1.57
CA ALA A 51 -5.03 -14.14 -2.11
C ALA A 51 -4.69 -13.09 -3.20
N PHE A 52 -3.46 -12.56 -3.18
CA PHE A 52 -2.98 -11.53 -4.11
C PHE A 52 -1.81 -12.02 -4.98
N ALA A 53 -1.64 -13.34 -5.09
CA ALA A 53 -0.52 -13.94 -5.81
C ALA A 53 -0.77 -14.10 -7.32
N ALA A 54 -2.02 -14.31 -7.73
CA ALA A 54 -2.40 -14.44 -9.13
C ALA A 54 -2.74 -13.06 -9.71
N TRP A 55 -2.02 -12.68 -10.75
CA TRP A 55 -2.19 -11.40 -11.41
C TRP A 55 -1.95 -11.54 -12.91
N ARG A 56 -2.75 -10.83 -13.70
CA ARG A 56 -2.57 -10.65 -15.14
C ARG A 56 -2.48 -9.17 -15.46
N ARG A 57 -1.80 -8.82 -16.54
CA ARG A 57 -1.71 -7.43 -16.99
C ARG A 57 -3.11 -6.93 -17.38
N PRO A 58 -3.59 -5.80 -16.82
CA PRO A 58 -4.82 -5.18 -17.27
C PRO A 58 -4.74 -4.78 -18.74
N GLU A 59 -5.88 -4.78 -19.44
CA GLU A 59 -5.95 -4.37 -20.85
C GLU A 59 -5.59 -2.88 -21.03
N SER A 60 -6.05 -2.04 -20.09
CA SER A 60 -5.72 -0.62 -20.07
C SER A 60 -4.48 -0.36 -19.23
N ARG A 61 -3.54 0.39 -19.81
CA ARG A 61 -2.31 0.87 -19.14
C ARG A 61 -2.60 1.84 -18.00
N ASP A 62 -3.76 2.49 -18.03
CA ASP A 62 -4.20 3.41 -16.98
C ASP A 62 -4.92 2.69 -15.83
N ALA A 63 -5.29 1.43 -16.00
CA ALA A 63 -5.95 0.66 -14.94
C ALA A 63 -5.04 0.50 -13.71
N PRO A 64 -5.60 0.50 -12.50
CA PRO A 64 -4.84 0.23 -11.28
C PRO A 64 -4.39 -1.24 -11.24
N TYR A 65 -3.34 -1.53 -10.47
CA TYR A 65 -2.82 -2.88 -10.26
C TYR A 65 -3.91 -3.88 -9.85
N LEU A 66 -4.89 -3.44 -9.05
CA LEU A 66 -5.95 -4.33 -8.57
C LEU A 66 -6.86 -4.82 -9.70
N ALA A 67 -7.04 -4.06 -10.79
CA ALA A 67 -7.81 -4.50 -11.96
C ALA A 67 -7.26 -5.80 -12.60
N GLY A 68 -5.97 -6.08 -12.39
CA GLY A 68 -5.29 -7.25 -12.92
C GLY A 68 -5.30 -8.45 -11.96
N LEU A 69 -5.76 -8.29 -10.72
CA LEU A 69 -5.76 -9.39 -9.76
C LEU A 69 -6.82 -10.43 -10.10
N ILE A 70 -6.41 -11.70 -10.05
CA ILE A 70 -7.32 -12.83 -10.20
C ILE A 70 -7.67 -13.31 -8.79
N PRO A 71 -8.94 -13.22 -8.36
CA PRO A 71 -9.36 -13.66 -7.04
C PRO A 71 -9.05 -15.15 -6.87
N GLN A 72 -8.60 -15.53 -5.67
CA GLN A 72 -8.41 -16.95 -5.38
C GLN A 72 -9.78 -17.65 -5.33
N PRO A 73 -9.99 -18.72 -6.10
CA PRO A 73 -11.21 -19.51 -5.99
C PRO A 73 -11.17 -20.27 -4.67
N VAL A 74 -11.96 -19.83 -3.70
CA VAL A 74 -12.24 -20.56 -2.45
C VAL A 74 -13.66 -21.11 -2.49
N GLU A 75 -13.91 -22.26 -1.85
CA GLU A 75 -15.20 -22.99 -1.91
C GLU A 75 -16.43 -22.12 -1.59
N HIS A 76 -16.31 -21.11 -0.71
CA HIS A 76 -17.39 -20.19 -0.36
C HIS A 76 -17.53 -18.98 -1.30
N SER A 77 -16.54 -18.67 -2.16
CA SER A 77 -16.66 -17.61 -3.16
C SER A 77 -17.62 -17.98 -4.30
N LEU A 78 -18.04 -19.25 -4.39
CA LEU A 78 -18.99 -19.73 -5.38
C LEU A 78 -20.46 -19.58 -4.95
N ILE A 79 -20.75 -19.19 -3.70
CA ILE A 79 -22.12 -19.17 -3.15
C ILE A 79 -22.64 -17.77 -2.78
N ASP A 80 -21.80 -16.75 -2.61
CA ASP A 80 -22.30 -15.40 -2.27
C ASP A 80 -22.28 -14.46 -3.48
N HIS A 81 -23.35 -14.52 -4.28
CA HIS A 81 -23.63 -13.58 -5.38
C HIS A 81 -24.54 -12.40 -4.95
N ASP A 82 -24.76 -12.16 -3.65
CA ASP A 82 -25.77 -11.17 -3.26
C ASP A 82 -25.46 -10.42 -1.95
N ILE A 83 -24.28 -9.79 -1.88
CA ILE A 83 -24.08 -8.66 -0.97
C ILE A 83 -23.80 -7.42 -1.82
N ARG A 84 -24.84 -6.58 -1.91
CA ARG A 84 -24.71 -5.18 -2.31
C ARG A 84 -23.72 -4.53 -1.37
N VAL A 85 -22.45 -4.46 -1.75
CA VAL A 85 -21.56 -3.39 -1.28
C VAL A 85 -22.10 -2.13 -1.96
N THR A 86 -23.09 -1.56 -1.30
CA THR A 86 -23.73 -0.28 -1.57
C THR A 86 -22.66 0.77 -1.74
N GLY A 87 -22.32 1.10 -2.99
CA GLY A 87 -21.95 2.44 -3.51
C GLY A 87 -20.81 3.26 -2.88
N ASP A 88 -20.29 2.91 -1.71
CA ASP A 88 -19.53 3.78 -0.81
C ASP A 88 -18.30 3.04 -0.27
N ALA A 89 -17.35 2.70 -1.15
CA ALA A 89 -16.01 2.34 -0.71
C ALA A 89 -15.43 3.51 0.09
N PHE A 90 -15.35 3.41 1.42
CA PHE A 90 -14.89 4.51 2.29
C PHE A 90 -15.73 5.81 2.19
N GLY A 91 -16.98 5.71 1.76
CA GLY A 91 -17.79 6.87 1.41
C GLY A 91 -17.35 7.57 0.11
N LEU A 92 -16.28 7.13 -0.56
CA LEU A 92 -15.96 7.57 -1.92
C LEU A 92 -17.08 7.08 -2.83
N SER A 93 -18.10 7.92 -2.99
CA SER A 93 -19.24 7.60 -3.80
C SER A 93 -18.77 7.34 -5.24
N ARG A 94 -19.45 6.41 -5.92
CA ARG A 94 -19.27 6.21 -7.36
C ARG A 94 -19.30 7.53 -8.14
N GLU A 95 -20.11 8.49 -7.67
CA GLU A 95 -20.19 9.86 -8.19
C GLU A 95 -18.84 10.59 -8.18
N TRP A 96 -18.13 10.61 -7.06
CA TRP A 96 -16.83 11.28 -6.98
C TRP A 96 -15.79 10.61 -7.89
N LEU A 97 -15.79 9.28 -7.95
CA LEU A 97 -14.90 8.52 -8.84
C LEU A 97 -15.21 8.82 -10.33
N SER A 98 -16.49 8.92 -10.69
CA SER A 98 -16.92 9.24 -12.06
C SER A 98 -16.61 10.68 -12.48
N GLN A 99 -16.58 11.63 -11.53
CA GLN A 99 -16.28 13.04 -11.81
C GLN A 99 -14.80 13.31 -12.09
N HIS A 100 -13.89 12.44 -11.66
CA HIS A 100 -12.44 12.65 -11.76
C HIS A 100 -11.76 11.79 -12.83
N ASP A 101 -12.52 11.11 -13.70
CA ASP A 101 -11.99 10.12 -14.67
C ASP A 101 -11.03 9.10 -14.03
N GLY A 102 -11.23 8.85 -12.72
CA GLY A 102 -10.34 8.07 -11.90
C GLY A 102 -10.77 6.62 -11.88
N ARG A 103 -9.89 5.70 -12.29
CA ARG A 103 -10.17 4.26 -12.21
C ARG A 103 -9.90 3.76 -10.79
N CYS A 104 -10.88 3.03 -10.25
CA CYS A 104 -10.84 2.46 -8.91
C CYS A 104 -11.22 0.99 -8.93
N ASP A 105 -10.40 0.16 -8.28
CA ASP A 105 -10.68 -1.27 -8.11
C ASP A 105 -10.57 -1.65 -6.63
N ILE A 106 -11.44 -2.58 -6.20
CA ILE A 106 -11.59 -2.93 -4.78
C ILE A 106 -11.54 -4.45 -4.61
N HIS A 107 -10.74 -4.91 -3.66
CA HIS A 107 -10.72 -6.30 -3.19
C HIS A 107 -11.02 -6.35 -1.70
N VAL A 108 -11.88 -7.28 -1.30
CA VAL A 108 -12.28 -7.49 0.08
C VAL A 108 -11.88 -8.89 0.50
N LEU A 109 -11.11 -8.98 1.58
CA LEU A 109 -10.87 -10.23 2.29
C LEU A 109 -11.64 -10.23 3.60
N GLN A 110 -12.28 -11.34 3.92
CA GLN A 110 -12.95 -11.53 5.20
C GLN A 110 -12.60 -12.89 5.78
N ASP A 111 -12.20 -12.95 7.05
CA ASP A 111 -11.96 -14.21 7.75
C ASP A 111 -13.19 -14.68 8.55
N ASP A 112 -13.13 -15.93 9.01
CA ASP A 112 -14.17 -16.58 9.81
C ASP A 112 -14.41 -15.92 11.18
N GLN A 113 -13.49 -15.06 11.63
CA GLN A 113 -13.60 -14.29 12.87
C GLN A 113 -14.26 -12.91 12.64
N GLY A 114 -14.70 -12.63 11.40
CA GLY A 114 -15.34 -11.37 11.05
C GLY A 114 -14.35 -10.20 10.89
N ARG A 115 -13.04 -10.46 10.76
CA ARG A 115 -12.10 -9.42 10.36
C ARG A 115 -12.24 -9.21 8.86
N ARG A 116 -12.34 -7.95 8.44
CA ARG A 116 -12.49 -7.55 7.04
C ARG A 116 -11.37 -6.58 6.66
N LEU A 117 -10.63 -6.93 5.61
CA LEU A 117 -9.65 -6.09 4.96
C LEU A 117 -10.18 -5.67 3.59
N GLU A 118 -10.42 -4.38 3.41
CA GLU A 118 -10.76 -3.80 2.12
C GLU A 118 -9.54 -3.09 1.56
N VAL A 119 -9.11 -3.48 0.36
CA VAL A 119 -7.98 -2.88 -0.36
C VAL A 119 -8.51 -2.21 -1.62
N VAL A 120 -8.26 -0.92 -1.73
CA VAL A 120 -8.69 -0.04 -2.81
C VAL A 120 -7.46 0.50 -3.52
N ASN A 121 -7.49 0.54 -4.83
CA ASN A 121 -6.44 1.17 -5.62
C ASN A 121 -7.06 2.16 -6.59
N VAL A 122 -6.66 3.42 -6.44
CA VAL A 122 -7.18 4.56 -7.19
C VAL A 122 -6.07 5.14 -8.05
N ASN A 123 -6.33 5.24 -9.35
CA ASN A 123 -5.52 5.98 -10.29
C ASN A 123 -6.24 7.25 -10.71
N ALA A 124 -5.71 8.40 -10.33
CA ALA A 124 -6.29 9.71 -10.60
C ALA A 124 -6.11 10.23 -12.02
N THR A 125 -5.01 9.82 -12.67
CA THR A 125 -4.55 10.40 -13.94
C THR A 125 -3.98 9.32 -14.84
N ARG A 126 -3.80 9.66 -16.12
CA ARG A 126 -3.05 8.84 -17.06
C ARG A 126 -1.63 8.58 -16.56
N VAL A 127 -1.10 7.42 -16.88
CA VAL A 127 0.16 6.94 -16.35
C VAL A 127 1.33 7.92 -16.54
N GLU A 128 1.36 8.67 -17.66
CA GLU A 128 2.43 9.62 -17.99
C GLU A 128 2.48 10.82 -17.04
N ALA A 129 1.35 11.19 -16.44
CA ALA A 129 1.25 12.30 -15.50
C ALA A 129 1.36 11.86 -14.02
N ARG A 130 1.53 10.56 -13.75
CA ARG A 130 1.50 10.05 -12.38
C ARG A 130 2.76 10.39 -11.62
N PHE A 131 2.56 10.89 -10.41
CA PHE A 131 3.65 11.32 -9.56
C PHE A 131 4.20 10.23 -8.63
N GLY A 132 3.75 8.98 -8.75
CA GLY A 132 4.12 7.80 -7.95
C GLY A 132 3.01 7.32 -7.02
N THR A 133 3.28 6.28 -6.22
CA THR A 133 2.27 5.60 -5.38
C THR A 133 2.34 5.96 -3.90
N ASP A 134 1.19 6.23 -3.30
CA ASP A 134 1.00 6.30 -1.85
C ASP A 134 0.30 5.04 -1.35
N MET A 135 0.82 4.47 -0.28
CA MET A 135 0.15 3.42 0.48
C MET A 135 -0.43 4.03 1.74
N ILE A 136 -1.72 3.83 1.98
CA ILE A 136 -2.39 4.26 3.21
C ILE A 136 -2.99 3.02 3.86
N TYR A 137 -2.65 2.78 5.12
CA TYR A 137 -3.26 1.74 5.94
C TYR A 137 -4.08 2.38 7.04
N TYR A 138 -5.34 2.01 7.18
CA TYR A 138 -6.21 2.44 8.27
C TYR A 138 -6.71 1.25 9.08
N HIS A 139 -6.40 1.26 10.37
CA HIS A 139 -6.98 0.34 11.32
C HIS A 139 -8.14 1.03 12.03
N GLU A 140 -9.35 0.66 11.66
CA GLU A 140 -10.58 1.30 12.13
C GLU A 140 -10.81 1.15 13.65
N PRO A 141 -10.63 -0.04 14.27
CA PRO A 141 -10.86 -0.19 15.71
C PRO A 141 -10.00 0.73 16.58
N THR A 142 -8.76 1.03 16.16
CA THR A 142 -7.87 1.96 16.89
C THR A 142 -7.83 3.36 16.29
N LYS A 143 -8.63 3.65 15.26
CA LYS A 143 -8.66 4.94 14.55
C LYS A 143 -7.26 5.44 14.19
N SER A 144 -6.45 4.53 13.64
CA SER A 144 -5.02 4.75 13.41
C SER A 144 -4.72 4.58 11.93
N PHE A 145 -4.09 5.58 11.30
CA PHE A 145 -3.56 5.42 9.95
C PHE A 145 -2.03 5.50 9.90
N VAL A 146 -1.47 4.85 8.87
CA VAL A 146 -0.07 4.99 8.45
C VAL A 146 -0.05 5.31 6.97
N LEU A 147 0.77 6.28 6.56
CA LEU A 147 0.97 6.63 5.16
C LEU A 147 2.42 6.37 4.77
N VAL A 148 2.63 5.68 3.65
CA VAL A 148 3.94 5.48 3.05
C VAL A 148 3.95 6.06 1.65
N GLN A 149 4.83 7.03 1.42
CA GLN A 149 5.10 7.56 0.10
C GLN A 149 6.21 6.75 -0.56
N TYR A 150 5.97 6.22 -1.75
CA TYR A 150 7.01 5.49 -2.49
C TYR A 150 7.89 6.45 -3.30
N LYS A 151 9.20 6.19 -3.27
CA LYS A 151 10.20 6.82 -4.11
C LYS A 151 11.16 5.75 -4.61
N ARG A 152 11.22 5.56 -5.93
CA ARG A 152 12.14 4.62 -6.56
C ARG A 152 13.57 5.15 -6.47
N LEU A 153 14.50 4.26 -6.13
CA LEU A 153 15.93 4.52 -6.23
C LEU A 153 16.39 4.24 -7.67
N ASP A 154 17.44 4.95 -8.09
CA ASP A 154 18.14 4.63 -9.32
C ASP A 154 18.70 3.19 -9.23
N PRO A 155 18.47 2.33 -10.23
CA PRO A 155 18.84 0.92 -10.18
C PRO A 155 20.37 0.70 -10.14
N HIS A 156 21.16 1.65 -10.64
CA HIS A 156 22.62 1.55 -10.68
C HIS A 156 23.26 2.28 -9.50
N LYS A 157 22.79 3.50 -9.20
CA LYS A 157 23.36 4.33 -8.13
C LYS A 157 22.78 4.03 -6.75
N ARG A 158 21.69 3.24 -6.68
CA ARG A 158 21.01 2.85 -5.43
C ARG A 158 20.66 4.05 -4.54
N SER A 159 20.38 5.18 -5.18
CA SER A 159 20.12 6.48 -4.56
C SER A 159 19.15 7.28 -5.44
N THR A 160 18.52 8.30 -4.84
CA THR A 160 17.72 9.30 -5.55
C THR A 160 18.22 10.69 -5.19
N ARG A 161 18.14 11.61 -6.15
CA ARG A 161 18.36 13.03 -5.88
C ARG A 161 17.20 13.59 -5.07
N VAL A 162 17.53 14.49 -4.15
CA VAL A 162 16.56 15.34 -3.45
C VAL A 162 16.31 16.56 -4.32
N ASP A 163 15.07 16.72 -4.76
CA ASP A 163 14.59 17.85 -5.56
C ASP A 163 13.52 18.64 -4.78
N ASP A 164 13.19 19.84 -5.25
CA ASP A 164 12.19 20.70 -4.61
C ASP A 164 10.82 20.02 -4.52
N ARG A 165 10.54 19.10 -5.43
CA ARG A 165 9.31 18.31 -5.43
C ARG A 165 9.28 17.36 -4.23
N LEU A 166 10.35 16.62 -3.98
CA LEU A 166 10.44 15.76 -2.80
C LEU A 166 10.35 16.57 -1.52
N LEU A 167 10.99 17.75 -1.45
CA LEU A 167 10.91 18.63 -0.29
C LEU A 167 9.45 19.07 -0.02
N ARG A 168 8.74 19.57 -1.03
CA ARG A 168 7.30 19.92 -0.90
C ARG A 168 6.43 18.74 -0.50
N GLN A 169 6.76 17.53 -0.98
CA GLN A 169 6.05 16.32 -0.58
C GLN A 169 6.29 16.00 0.89
N LEU A 170 7.52 16.12 1.39
CA LEU A 170 7.83 15.95 2.80
C LEU A 170 7.11 17.00 3.67
N ASP A 171 7.02 18.26 3.23
CA ASP A 171 6.28 19.31 3.93
C ASP A 171 4.81 18.91 4.12
N ARG A 172 4.17 18.39 3.07
CA ARG A 172 2.78 17.92 3.12
C ARG A 172 2.61 16.71 4.03
N LEU A 173 3.53 15.75 4.00
CA LEU A 173 3.46 14.59 4.89
C LEU A 173 3.61 15.00 6.37
N GLU A 174 4.45 16.00 6.63
CA GLU A 174 4.65 16.56 7.95
C GLU A 174 3.40 17.28 8.45
N GLU A 175 2.66 17.98 7.58
CA GLU A 175 1.36 18.54 7.91
C GLU A 175 0.36 17.48 8.38
N LEU A 176 0.37 16.28 7.77
CA LEU A 176 -0.52 15.19 8.15
C LEU A 176 -0.23 14.61 9.53
N THR A 177 0.99 14.78 10.04
CA THR A 177 1.30 14.36 11.43
C THR A 177 0.46 15.12 12.46
N ARG A 178 0.00 16.33 12.12
CA ARG A 178 -0.89 17.15 12.96
C ARG A 178 -2.31 16.58 13.07
N LEU A 179 -2.68 15.62 12.20
CA LEU A 179 -3.95 14.90 12.31
C LEU A 179 -3.95 13.87 13.46
N SER A 180 -2.77 13.56 14.01
CA SER A 180 -2.66 12.68 15.17
C SER A 180 -2.95 13.43 16.46
N GLY A 181 -3.85 12.87 17.27
CA GLY A 181 -4.07 13.33 18.64
C GLY A 181 -2.98 12.88 19.62
N THR A 182 -3.16 13.26 20.88
CA THR A 182 -2.38 12.76 22.02
C THR A 182 -3.02 11.46 22.52
N PRO A 183 -2.25 10.41 22.83
CA PRO A 183 -2.80 9.20 23.41
C PRO A 183 -3.36 9.45 24.81
N GLU A 184 -4.62 9.06 25.03
CA GLU A 184 -5.30 9.15 26.33
C GLU A 184 -5.29 7.80 27.05
N ARG A 185 -5.15 6.70 26.30
CA ARG A 185 -5.17 5.32 26.82
C ARG A 185 -3.92 4.54 26.42
N PRO A 186 -3.49 3.53 27.21
CA PRO A 186 -2.32 2.72 26.88
C PRO A 186 -2.37 2.05 25.50
N ALA A 187 -3.56 1.68 25.02
CA ALA A 187 -3.73 1.08 23.69
C ALA A 187 -3.51 2.07 22.52
N GLU A 188 -3.52 3.37 22.80
CA GLU A 188 -3.26 4.44 21.83
C GLU A 188 -1.79 4.85 21.80
N TRP A 189 -0.99 4.40 22.77
CA TRP A 189 0.44 4.72 22.81
C TRP A 189 1.17 4.19 21.57
N ARG A 190 2.15 4.98 21.11
CA ARG A 190 3.00 4.68 19.96
C ARG A 190 4.46 4.88 20.37
N LEU A 191 5.37 4.15 19.73
CA LEU A 191 6.81 4.28 19.95
C LEU A 191 7.35 5.63 19.46
N GLY A 192 6.74 6.19 18.42
CA GLY A 192 7.09 7.48 17.84
C GLY A 192 5.86 8.27 17.38
N LYS A 193 6.07 9.54 17.06
CA LYS A 193 5.00 10.47 16.63
C LYS A 193 4.78 10.48 15.11
N ASP A 194 5.60 9.77 14.35
CA ASP A 194 5.52 9.73 12.89
C ASP A 194 4.48 8.70 12.40
N PRO A 195 3.34 9.13 11.83
CA PRO A 195 2.45 8.26 11.05
C PRO A 195 2.85 8.14 9.57
N CYS A 196 3.74 9.02 9.10
CA CYS A 196 4.12 9.12 7.69
C CYS A 196 5.56 8.66 7.47
N PHE A 197 5.77 7.92 6.39
CA PHE A 197 7.05 7.33 6.03
C PHE A 197 7.35 7.56 4.55
N LEU A 198 8.65 7.65 4.24
CA LEU A 198 9.15 7.53 2.88
C LEU A 198 9.68 6.11 2.70
N LYS A 199 9.23 5.40 1.66
CA LYS A 199 9.87 4.17 1.21
C LYS A 199 10.80 4.46 0.05
N LEU A 200 12.09 4.33 0.30
CA LEU A 200 13.12 4.30 -0.74
C LEU A 200 13.20 2.87 -1.27
N ALA A 201 12.44 2.59 -2.33
CA ALA A 201 12.29 1.26 -2.87
C ALA A 201 13.26 1.00 -4.02
N TYR A 202 13.91 -0.16 -3.98
CA TYR A 202 14.98 -0.53 -4.88
C TYR A 202 14.54 -1.67 -5.81
N TRP A 203 14.46 -1.38 -7.10
CA TRP A 203 14.29 -2.38 -8.15
C TRP A 203 15.60 -2.48 -8.93
N PRO A 204 16.37 -3.57 -8.77
CA PRO A 204 17.58 -3.78 -9.56
C PRO A 204 17.31 -3.74 -11.06
N ALA A 205 18.30 -3.34 -11.86
CA ALA A 205 18.21 -3.46 -13.31
C ALA A 205 18.03 -4.93 -13.73
N GLY A 206 17.12 -5.21 -14.67
CA GLY A 206 16.80 -6.58 -15.10
C GLY A 206 16.00 -7.40 -14.08
N TYR A 207 15.44 -6.75 -13.05
CA TYR A 207 14.57 -7.42 -12.08
C TYR A 207 13.14 -7.55 -12.63
N ASP A 208 12.92 -8.56 -13.46
CA ASP A 208 11.64 -8.80 -14.15
C ASP A 208 10.54 -9.40 -13.25
N SER A 209 10.89 -9.81 -12.02
CA SER A 209 9.90 -10.22 -11.02
C SER A 209 10.51 -10.28 -9.62
N PRO A 210 9.95 -9.61 -8.60
CA PRO A 210 10.09 -10.12 -7.24
C PRO A 210 9.51 -11.53 -7.25
N SER A 211 10.25 -12.49 -6.67
CA SER A 211 9.68 -13.82 -6.40
C SER A 211 8.23 -13.64 -5.96
N LEU A 212 7.29 -14.47 -6.44
CA LEU A 212 5.83 -14.32 -6.25
C LEU A 212 5.37 -14.02 -4.81
N LYS A 213 6.27 -14.17 -3.83
CA LYS A 213 6.08 -13.99 -2.39
C LYS A 213 6.97 -12.90 -1.77
N GLY A 214 7.73 -12.12 -2.53
CA GLY A 214 8.65 -11.10 -2.04
C GLY A 214 8.02 -9.71 -1.99
N LEU A 215 8.40 -8.92 -0.99
CA LEU A 215 8.27 -7.46 -1.03
C LEU A 215 9.52 -6.88 -1.68
N THR A 216 9.36 -5.77 -2.38
CA THR A 216 10.47 -5.02 -2.96
C THR A 216 11.43 -4.61 -1.85
N PRO A 217 12.75 -4.85 -2.00
CA PRO A 217 13.73 -4.40 -1.02
C PRO A 217 13.77 -2.87 -0.98
N GLY A 218 14.13 -2.33 0.17
CA GLY A 218 14.18 -0.89 0.35
C GLY A 218 14.23 -0.48 1.80
N MET A 219 14.17 0.83 2.01
CA MET A 219 14.28 1.48 3.31
C MET A 219 12.98 2.21 3.63
N TYR A 220 12.36 1.90 4.78
CA TYR A 220 11.30 2.75 5.34
C TYR A 220 11.91 3.73 6.31
N LEU A 221 11.65 5.02 6.07
CA LEU A 221 12.18 6.12 6.83
C LEU A 221 11.03 6.96 7.38
N PRO A 222 10.90 7.13 8.70
CA PRO A 222 9.99 8.14 9.27
C PRO A 222 10.30 9.52 8.67
N VAL A 223 9.28 10.31 8.38
CA VAL A 223 9.46 11.64 7.76
C VAL A 223 10.35 12.55 8.62
N SER A 224 10.17 12.54 9.94
CA SER A 224 11.04 13.27 10.87
C SER A 224 12.53 12.90 10.71
N TYR A 225 12.83 11.61 10.51
CA TYR A 225 14.20 11.14 10.30
C TYR A 225 14.76 11.56 8.95
N VAL A 226 13.92 11.59 7.89
CA VAL A 226 14.34 12.14 6.60
C VAL A 226 14.75 13.60 6.74
N ARG A 227 14.06 14.41 7.55
CA ARG A 227 14.48 15.81 7.80
C ARG A 227 15.84 15.90 8.46
N LEU A 228 16.11 15.04 9.45
CA LEU A 228 17.41 14.99 10.10
C LEU A 228 18.51 14.64 9.09
N LEU A 229 18.29 13.63 8.25
CA LEU A 229 19.22 13.27 7.17
C LEU A 229 19.50 14.43 6.21
N LEU A 230 18.46 15.18 5.83
CA LEU A 230 18.60 16.31 4.90
C LEU A 230 19.25 17.55 5.53
N ALA A 231 19.31 17.63 6.86
CA ALA A 231 20.06 18.68 7.56
C ALA A 231 21.55 18.33 7.74
N ASP A 232 21.88 17.04 7.68
CA ASP A 232 23.23 16.53 7.90
C ASP A 232 24.02 16.38 6.59
N ASP A 233 25.33 16.63 6.62
CA ASP A 233 26.19 16.57 5.44
C ASP A 233 26.39 15.14 4.90
N CYS A 234 26.00 14.09 5.64
CA CYS A 234 25.99 12.71 5.14
C CYS A 234 25.13 12.51 3.89
N THR A 235 24.19 13.42 3.60
CA THR A 235 23.39 13.38 2.37
C THR A 235 24.00 14.17 1.21
N LEU A 236 25.11 14.90 1.39
CA LEU A 236 25.76 15.60 0.29
C LEU A 236 26.35 14.61 -0.72
N GLY A 237 26.15 14.89 -2.02
CA GLY A 237 26.75 14.09 -3.08
C GLY A 237 28.27 14.12 -3.03
N SER A 238 28.90 12.99 -3.37
CA SER A 238 30.37 12.80 -3.33
C SER A 238 31.20 13.70 -4.25
N ARG A 239 30.56 14.47 -5.13
CA ARG A 239 31.26 15.39 -6.04
C ARG A 239 31.67 16.66 -5.29
N THR A 240 32.96 16.95 -5.27
CA THR A 240 33.55 18.12 -4.62
C THR A 240 32.82 19.41 -5.04
N GLY A 241 32.34 20.18 -4.06
CA GLY A 241 31.59 21.43 -4.28
C GLY A 241 30.11 21.26 -4.63
N SER A 242 29.59 20.03 -4.73
CA SER A 242 28.16 19.79 -4.96
C SER A 242 27.34 20.03 -3.70
N GLN A 243 26.36 20.94 -3.80
CA GLN A 243 25.32 21.14 -2.77
C GLN A 243 24.11 20.20 -2.97
N ALA A 244 24.14 19.35 -4.00
CA ALA A 244 23.06 18.41 -4.27
C ALA A 244 23.02 17.31 -3.21
N ARG A 245 21.85 17.12 -2.60
CA ARG A 245 21.62 16.04 -1.63
C ARG A 245 21.09 14.78 -2.32
N LEU A 246 21.54 13.62 -1.82
CA LEU A 246 21.16 12.29 -2.25
C LEU A 246 20.58 11.52 -1.06
N LEU A 247 19.61 10.65 -1.33
CA LEU A 247 19.11 9.66 -0.38
C LEU A 247 19.26 8.28 -1.01
N GLY A 248 19.99 7.39 -0.36
CA GLY A 248 20.33 6.08 -0.88
C GLY A 248 21.05 5.22 0.14
N TYR A 249 21.44 4.02 -0.26
CA TYR A 249 22.10 3.07 0.65
C TYR A 249 23.43 3.59 1.23
N ASP A 250 24.13 4.46 0.50
CA ASP A 250 25.41 5.02 0.97
C ASP A 250 25.21 6.21 1.92
N GLN A 251 24.06 6.89 1.86
CA GLN A 251 23.75 8.07 2.68
C GLN A 251 22.91 7.73 3.92
N VAL A 252 22.17 6.61 3.89
CA VAL A 252 21.20 6.25 4.92
C VAL A 252 21.66 5.00 5.67
N GLU A 253 22.39 5.21 6.76
CA GLU A 253 22.93 4.12 7.58
C GLU A 253 21.84 3.35 8.33
N ARG A 254 20.89 4.07 8.96
CA ARG A 254 19.84 3.47 9.78
C ARG A 254 18.50 3.51 9.07
N HIS A 255 17.83 2.38 8.95
CA HIS A 255 16.51 2.31 8.34
C HIS A 255 15.71 1.11 8.82
N LEU A 256 14.39 1.18 8.68
CA LEU A 256 13.52 0.03 8.88
C LEU A 256 13.48 -0.80 7.59
N VAL A 257 13.77 -2.09 7.69
CA VAL A 257 13.51 -3.03 6.59
C VAL A 257 12.02 -3.41 6.55
N ASN A 258 11.59 -4.04 5.44
CA ASN A 258 10.20 -4.46 5.23
C ASN A 258 9.55 -5.14 6.45
N THR A 259 10.22 -6.12 7.05
CA THR A 259 9.68 -6.86 8.21
C THR A 259 9.57 -6.00 9.46
N GLN A 260 10.57 -5.18 9.76
CA GLN A 260 10.54 -4.28 10.92
C GLN A 260 9.42 -3.25 10.80
N PHE A 261 9.26 -2.64 9.62
CA PHE A 261 8.16 -1.71 9.37
C PHE A 261 6.79 -2.40 9.53
N ILE A 262 6.60 -3.57 8.89
CA ILE A 262 5.35 -4.33 8.99
C ILE A 262 5.03 -4.65 10.44
N GLU A 263 5.98 -5.16 11.22
CA GLU A 263 5.74 -5.51 12.61
C GLU A 263 5.39 -4.28 13.46
N LEU A 264 6.02 -3.12 13.23
CA LEU A 264 5.65 -1.87 13.92
C LEU A 264 4.20 -1.47 13.65
N VAL A 265 3.77 -1.49 12.38
CA VAL A 265 2.38 -1.12 12.03
C VAL A 265 1.41 -2.19 12.51
N LYS A 266 1.72 -3.47 12.29
CA LYS A 266 0.93 -4.62 12.72
C LYS A 266 0.68 -4.59 14.22
N HIS A 267 1.69 -4.28 15.03
CA HIS A 267 1.54 -4.15 16.48
C HIS A 267 0.90 -2.82 16.93
N GLY A 268 0.61 -1.90 16.01
CA GLY A 268 0.05 -0.58 16.34
C GLY A 268 1.04 0.29 17.14
N LEU A 269 2.35 0.07 16.97
CA LEU A 269 3.40 0.86 17.61
C LEU A 269 3.77 2.12 16.83
N THR A 270 3.22 2.29 15.63
CA THR A 270 3.32 3.50 14.81
C THR A 270 1.96 3.77 14.15
N GLY A 271 1.80 4.97 13.60
CA GLY A 271 0.54 5.47 13.06
C GLY A 271 -0.12 6.50 13.96
N THR A 272 -1.17 7.12 13.45
CA THR A 272 -1.87 8.18 14.17
C THR A 272 -2.65 7.68 15.37
N VAL A 273 -3.05 8.64 16.20
CA VAL A 273 -3.98 8.47 17.30
C VAL A 273 -5.27 9.21 16.98
N GLY A 274 -6.41 8.51 16.99
CA GLY A 274 -7.73 9.14 16.97
C GLY A 274 -8.18 9.75 15.64
N THR A 275 -7.61 9.35 14.50
CA THR A 275 -8.00 9.89 13.20
C THR A 275 -9.33 9.32 12.71
N SER A 276 -10.23 10.20 12.30
CA SER A 276 -11.54 9.84 11.74
C SER A 276 -11.45 9.37 10.28
N VAL A 277 -12.46 8.59 9.86
CA VAL A 277 -12.63 8.18 8.45
C VAL A 277 -12.82 9.40 7.53
N THR A 278 -13.46 10.47 8.00
CA THR A 278 -13.62 11.71 7.23
C THR A 278 -12.28 12.39 6.94
N GLN A 279 -11.39 12.47 7.94
CA GLN A 279 -10.04 13.01 7.75
C GLN A 279 -9.24 12.16 6.75
N LEU A 280 -9.36 10.83 6.86
CA LEU A 280 -8.76 9.90 5.91
C LEU A 280 -9.29 10.08 4.48
N ARG A 281 -10.60 10.25 4.31
CA ARG A 281 -11.24 10.50 3.02
C ARG A 281 -10.70 11.78 2.37
N ASN A 282 -10.67 12.88 3.12
CA ASN A 282 -10.16 14.16 2.61
C ASN A 282 -8.68 14.06 2.21
N LEU A 283 -7.89 13.30 2.98
CA LEU A 283 -6.52 12.99 2.63
C LEU A 283 -6.44 12.24 1.30
N VAL A 284 -7.19 11.15 1.12
CA VAL A 284 -7.19 10.36 -0.12
C VAL A 284 -7.57 11.24 -1.32
N MET A 285 -8.64 12.03 -1.20
CA MET A 285 -9.11 12.93 -2.26
C MET A 285 -8.00 13.90 -2.69
N ARG A 286 -7.37 14.57 -1.72
CA ARG A 286 -6.26 15.49 -1.98
C ARG A 286 -5.08 14.80 -2.68
N ARG A 287 -4.74 13.56 -2.32
CA ARG A 287 -3.64 12.82 -2.98
C ARG A 287 -3.97 12.44 -4.42
N VAL A 288 -5.22 12.04 -4.67
CA VAL A 288 -5.71 11.76 -6.02
C VAL A 288 -5.67 13.03 -6.87
N GLU A 289 -6.22 14.15 -6.38
CA GLU A 289 -6.15 15.46 -7.05
C GLU A 289 -4.71 15.92 -7.35
N GLU A 290 -3.76 15.55 -6.49
CA GLU A 290 -2.33 15.79 -6.68
C GLU A 290 -1.69 14.87 -7.73
N GLY A 291 -2.45 14.03 -8.45
CA GLY A 291 -1.96 13.13 -9.50
C GLY A 291 -1.20 11.91 -8.99
N ARG A 292 -1.46 11.48 -7.74
CA ARG A 292 -0.84 10.28 -7.14
C ARG A 292 -1.74 9.06 -7.36
N SER A 293 -1.11 7.90 -7.52
CA SER A 293 -1.81 6.63 -7.33
C SER A 293 -1.92 6.34 -5.83
N VAL A 294 -3.07 5.86 -5.37
CA VAL A 294 -3.30 5.59 -3.95
C VAL A 294 -3.74 4.14 -3.78
N VAL A 295 -2.95 3.36 -3.03
CA VAL A 295 -3.36 2.07 -2.49
C VAL A 295 -3.79 2.27 -1.05
N LEU A 296 -5.09 2.16 -0.79
CA LEU A 296 -5.70 2.32 0.51
C LEU A 296 -6.15 0.96 1.05
N ALA A 297 -5.87 0.69 2.31
CA ALA A 297 -6.37 -0.49 3.00
C ALA A 297 -7.08 -0.10 4.30
N ARG A 298 -8.26 -0.70 4.54
CA ARG A 298 -9.00 -0.59 5.80
C ARG A 298 -9.15 -1.96 6.42
N GLU A 299 -8.56 -2.13 7.60
CA GLU A 299 -8.84 -3.26 8.47
C GLU A 299 -9.96 -2.85 9.44
N SER A 300 -11.03 -3.63 9.43
CA SER A 300 -12.16 -3.53 10.33
C SER A 300 -12.41 -4.87 11.02
N SER A 301 -12.73 -4.85 12.30
CA SER A 301 -13.00 -6.05 13.09
C SER A 301 -13.75 -5.68 14.36
N ASN A 302 -14.45 -6.65 14.94
CA ASN A 302 -15.06 -6.51 16.27
C ASN A 302 -14.09 -6.91 17.40
N GLU A 303 -12.81 -7.13 17.07
CA GLU A 303 -11.82 -7.58 18.05
C GLU A 303 -11.44 -6.44 18.99
N SER A 304 -11.30 -6.74 20.27
CA SER A 304 -10.72 -5.81 21.23
C SER A 304 -9.21 -5.64 20.98
N ASN A 305 -8.65 -4.52 21.46
CA ASN A 305 -7.19 -4.29 21.42
C ASN A 305 -6.37 -5.43 22.05
N ARG A 306 -6.92 -6.07 23.10
CA ARG A 306 -6.28 -7.21 23.78
C ARG A 306 -6.30 -8.46 22.92
N GLU A 307 -7.42 -8.75 22.25
CA GLU A 307 -7.55 -9.89 21.33
C GLU A 307 -6.62 -9.73 20.13
N ARG A 308 -6.57 -8.53 19.54
CA ARG A 308 -5.62 -8.19 18.48
C ARG A 308 -4.18 -8.42 18.90
N ALA A 309 -3.80 -7.94 20.10
CA ALA A 309 -2.45 -8.12 20.61
C ALA A 309 -2.12 -9.60 20.84
N LYS A 310 -3.07 -10.38 21.39
CA LYS A 310 -2.92 -11.83 21.59
C LYS A 310 -2.75 -12.55 20.25
N ARG A 311 -3.60 -12.24 19.26
CA ARG A 311 -3.56 -12.79 17.89
C ARG A 311 -2.24 -12.48 17.19
N THR A 312 -1.79 -11.24 17.28
CA THR A 312 -0.55 -10.79 16.65
C THR A 312 0.67 -11.47 17.26
N ARG A 313 0.66 -11.68 18.59
CA ARG A 313 1.77 -12.34 19.31
C ARG A 313 1.74 -13.86 19.25
N SER A 314 0.56 -14.47 19.03
CA SER A 314 0.45 -15.91 18.86
C SER A 314 1.11 -16.31 17.54
N ARG A 315 2.40 -16.65 17.60
CA ARG A 315 3.13 -17.29 16.50
C ARG A 315 2.46 -18.64 16.21
N GLY A 316 1.64 -18.69 15.18
CA GLY A 316 0.93 -19.91 14.82
C GLY A 316 0.30 -19.83 13.44
N THR A 317 0.85 -20.60 12.52
CA THR A 317 0.41 -20.88 11.14
C THR A 317 -0.89 -21.70 11.15
N LYS A 318 -1.94 -21.27 11.85
CA LYS A 318 -3.26 -21.84 11.56
C LYS A 318 -3.63 -21.37 10.17
N ALA A 319 -3.84 -22.30 9.24
CA ALA A 319 -4.42 -22.01 7.95
C ALA A 319 -5.80 -21.38 8.20
N ARG A 320 -5.87 -20.04 8.15
CA ARG A 320 -7.11 -19.31 8.35
C ARG A 320 -7.93 -19.40 7.08
N ARG A 321 -9.20 -19.76 7.22
CA ARG A 321 -10.16 -19.69 6.12
C ARG A 321 -10.54 -18.23 5.91
N TYR A 322 -10.68 -17.82 4.66
CA TYR A 322 -11.14 -16.50 4.30
C TYR A 322 -11.98 -16.57 3.03
N ALA A 323 -12.88 -15.61 2.87
CA ALA A 323 -13.56 -15.29 1.63
C ALA A 323 -12.80 -14.16 0.91
N HIS A 324 -12.78 -14.21 -0.43
CA HIS A 324 -12.22 -13.15 -1.28
C HIS A 324 -13.28 -12.68 -2.27
N GLN A 325 -13.64 -11.40 -2.18
CA GLN A 325 -14.63 -10.73 -3.01
C GLN A 325 -13.98 -9.56 -3.79
N THR A 326 -14.53 -9.22 -4.95
CA THR A 326 -13.97 -8.20 -5.86
C THR A 326 -15.05 -7.31 -6.44
N HIS A 327 -14.73 -6.02 -6.59
CA HIS A 327 -15.63 -5.04 -7.19
C HIS A 327 -14.84 -4.20 -8.22
N PRO A 328 -14.81 -4.62 -9.50
CA PRO A 328 -14.22 -3.82 -10.56
C PRO A 328 -15.13 -2.64 -10.93
N GLN A 329 -14.54 -1.53 -11.36
CA GLN A 329 -15.27 -0.51 -12.11
C GLN A 329 -15.23 -0.85 -13.60
N ASP A 330 -16.40 -1.09 -14.19
CA ASP A 330 -16.50 -1.23 -15.65
C ASP A 330 -16.02 0.06 -16.34
N PRO A 331 -15.36 -0.04 -17.51
CA PRO A 331 -15.06 1.14 -18.31
C PRO A 331 -16.38 1.85 -18.63
N LEU A 332 -16.49 3.13 -18.27
CA LEU A 332 -17.49 4.00 -18.86
C LEU A 332 -17.16 4.07 -20.35
N PHE A 333 -18.05 3.53 -21.17
CA PHE A 333 -17.96 3.51 -22.64
C PHE A 333 -17.96 4.92 -23.23
#